data_AF-X1LKH1-F1
#
_entry.id   AF-X1LKH1-F1
#
_cell.length_a   1.000
_cell.length_b   1.000
_cell.length_c   1.000
_cell.angle_alpha   90.00
_cell.angle_beta   90.00
_cell.angle_gamma   90.00
#
_symmetry.space_group_name_H-M   'P 1'
#
loop_
_entity.id
_entity.type
_entity.pdbx_description
1 polymer ?
#
loop_
_entity_poly.entity_id
_entity_poly.type
_entity_poly.pdbx_seq_one_letter_code
_entity_poly.pdbx_strand_id
1 'polypeptide(L)' 'KAESAEEEGVRIALELIEQLKEIPGIHGIHIMAIGWEKKVPEIVEQAGLLPRPIL' A
#
# COMPACT_ATOMS: atom_id res chain seq x y z
N LYS A 1 21.88 -1.15 -3.85
CA LYS A 1 21.39 0.19 -3.45
C LYS A 1 19.94 0.26 -3.91
N ALA A 2 19.00 0.70 -3.07
CA ALA A 2 17.71 1.14 -3.62
C ALA A 2 17.99 2.29 -4.60
N GLU A 3 17.40 2.24 -5.79
CA GLU A 3 17.71 3.19 -6.88
C GLU A 3 17.18 4.59 -6.54
N SER A 4 16.11 4.70 -5.72
CA SER A 4 15.71 5.93 -5.01
C SER A 4 15.08 5.66 -3.63
N ALA A 5 15.11 6.66 -2.73
CA ALA A 5 14.40 6.59 -1.44
C ALA A 5 12.88 6.50 -1.63
N GLU A 6 12.39 6.97 -2.78
CA GLU A 6 10.99 6.91 -3.13
C GLU A 6 10.52 5.48 -3.38
N GLU A 7 11.24 4.77 -4.24
CA GLU A 7 10.98 3.36 -4.54
C GLU A 7 11.12 2.46 -3.32
N GLU A 8 12.12 2.72 -2.48
CA GLU A 8 12.28 1.98 -1.22
C GLU A 8 11.07 2.17 -0.29
N GLY A 9 10.57 3.40 -0.19
CA GLY A 9 9.38 3.70 0.60
C GLY A 9 8.14 2.99 0.06
N VAL A 10 7.96 2.96 -1.27
CA VAL A 10 6.87 2.19 -1.91
C VAL A 10 7.02 0.70 -1.62
N ARG A 11 8.22 0.14 -1.76
CA ARG A 11 8.49 -1.28 -1.47
C ARG A 11 8.15 -1.64 -0.02
N ILE A 12 8.59 -0.82 0.94
CA ILE A 12 8.28 -1.03 2.36
C ILE A 12 6.77 -0.98 2.62
N ALA A 13 6.06 -0.03 2.00
CA ALA A 13 4.61 0.07 2.13
C ALA A 13 3.89 -1.19 1.61
N LEU A 14 4.33 -1.73 0.46
CA LEU A 14 3.77 -2.94 -0.12
C LEU A 14 4.04 -4.18 0.75
N GLU A 15 5.27 -4.35 1.25
CA GLU A 15 5.62 -5.44 2.17
C GLU A 15 4.78 -5.39 3.45
N LEU A 16 4.57 -4.19 4.01
CA LEU A 16 3.74 -4.01 5.20
C LEU A 16 2.27 -4.34 4.92
N ILE A 17 1.73 -3.88 3.79
CA ILE A 17 0.33 -4.18 3.40
C ILE A 17 0.12 -5.69 3.29
N GLU A 18 1.06 -6.42 2.70
CA GLU A 18 0.94 -7.88 2.55
C GLU A 18 0.94 -8.57 3.93
N GLN A 19 1.84 -8.18 4.83
CA GLN A 19 1.85 -8.70 6.20
C GLN A 19 0.55 -8.38 6.95
N LEU A 20 -0.01 -7.18 6.78
CA LEU A 20 -1.27 -6.80 7.42
C LEU A 20 -2.46 -7.63 6.90
N LYS A 21 -2.48 -7.99 5.61
CA LYS A 21 -3.54 -8.83 5.02
C LYS A 21 -3.58 -10.24 5.60
N GLU A 22 -2.46 -10.75 6.09
CA GLU A 22 -2.39 -12.07 6.74
C GLU A 22 -2.95 -12.09 8.16
N ILE A 23 -3.15 -10.91 8.78
CA ILE A 23 -3.63 -10.81 10.17
C ILE A 23 -5.15 -11.04 10.22
N PRO A 24 -5.64 -12.06 10.95
CA PRO A 24 -7.06 -12.31 11.09
C PRO A 24 -7.80 -11.13 11.73
N GLY A 25 -8.90 -10.71 11.11
CA GLY A 25 -9.77 -9.63 11.62
C GLY A 25 -9.43 -8.23 11.13
N ILE A 26 -8.40 -8.06 10.29
CA ILE A 26 -8.18 -6.79 9.56
C ILE A 26 -9.13 -6.73 8.35
N HIS A 27 -9.91 -5.65 8.27
CA HIS A 27 -10.92 -5.44 7.22
C HIS A 27 -10.55 -4.35 6.22
N GLY A 28 -9.45 -3.64 6.45
CA GLY A 28 -9.04 -2.53 5.60
C GLY A 28 -7.79 -1.83 6.13
N ILE A 29 -7.25 -0.94 5.30
CA ILE A 29 -6.00 -0.23 5.55
C ILE A 29 -6.25 1.26 5.31
N HIS A 30 -5.81 2.11 6.23
CA HIS A 30 -5.81 3.55 6.07
C HIS A 30 -4.43 4.01 5.62
N ILE A 31 -4.34 4.68 4.46
CA ILE A 31 -3.09 5.20 3.90
C ILE A 31 -3.06 6.71 4.10
N MET A 32 -2.11 7.21 4.88
CA MET A 32 -1.86 8.65 5.03
C MET A 32 -0.91 9.12 3.92
N ALA A 33 -1.31 10.17 3.22
CA ALA A 33 -0.70 10.54 1.94
C ALA A 33 0.00 11.90 1.93
N ILE A 34 0.32 12.48 3.09
CA ILE A 34 0.79 13.87 3.21
C ILE A 34 1.99 14.13 2.29
N GLY A 35 1.77 14.89 1.21
CA GLY A 35 2.80 15.24 0.22
C GLY A 35 3.16 14.14 -0.78
N TRP A 36 2.41 13.03 -0.78
CA TRP A 36 2.62 11.81 -1.57
C TRP A 36 1.33 11.32 -2.24
N GLU A 37 0.34 12.19 -2.40
CA GLU A 37 -1.00 11.85 -2.88
C GLU A 37 -0.97 11.18 -4.26
N LYS A 38 0.00 11.53 -5.10
CA LYS A 38 0.20 10.92 -6.43
C LYS A 38 0.70 9.48 -6.38
N LYS A 39 1.30 9.04 -5.27
CA LYS A 39 1.81 7.67 -5.09
C LYS A 39 0.79 6.73 -4.50
N VAL A 40 -0.26 7.25 -3.85
CA VAL A 40 -1.33 6.41 -3.28
C VAL A 40 -1.98 5.51 -4.33
N PRO A 41 -2.38 6.00 -5.54
CA PRO A 41 -2.95 5.12 -6.55
C PRO A 41 -2.02 3.96 -6.93
N GLU A 42 -0.73 4.25 -7.13
CA GLU A 42 0.29 3.26 -7.45
C GLU A 42 0.41 2.18 -6.36
N ILE A 43 0.49 2.57 -5.09
CA ILE A 43 0.58 1.64 -3.95
C ILE A 43 -0.68 0.77 -3.85
N VAL A 44 -1.86 1.38 -3.98
CA VAL A 44 -3.14 0.68 -3.83
C VAL A 44 -3.36 -0.31 -4.97
N GLU A 45 -2.98 0.04 -6.21
CA GLU A 45 -3.00 -0.87 -7.37
C GLU A 45 -2.03 -2.04 -7.19
N GLN A 46 -0.77 -1.76 -6.85
CA GLN A 46 0.25 -2.79 -6.67
C GLN A 46 -0.04 -3.71 -5.48
N ALA A 47 -0.66 -3.19 -4.42
CA ALA A 47 -1.07 -3.98 -3.25
C ALA A 47 -2.32 -4.86 -3.51
N GLY A 48 -2.95 -4.74 -4.69
CA GLY A 48 -4.18 -5.47 -5.01
C GLY A 48 -5.39 -5.03 -4.17
N LEU A 49 -5.40 -3.78 -3.70
CA LEU A 49 -6.51 -3.22 -2.92
C LEU A 49 -7.63 -2.65 -3.83
N LEU A 50 -7.43 -2.66 -5.14
CA LEU A 50 -8.42 -2.37 -6.16
C LEU A 50 -8.73 -3.62 -7.00
N PRO A 51 -9.98 -3.77 -7.52
CA PRO A 51 -11.14 -2.92 -7.24
C PRO A 51 -11.68 -3.13 -5.81
N ARG A 52 -12.43 -2.15 -5.30
CA ARG A 52 -13.09 -2.29 -3.99
C ARG A 52 -14.09 -3.44 -4.04
N PRO A 53 -14.18 -4.30 -2.99
CA PRO A 53 -15.20 -5.33 -2.91
C PRO A 53 -16.60 -4.75 -3.07
N ILE A 54 -17.39 -5.40 -3.92
CA ILE A 54 -18.82 -5.11 -4.12
C ILE A 54 -19.57 -6.11 -3.22
N LEU A 55 -20.47 -5.61 -2.37
CA LEU A 55 -21.30 -6.43 -1.49
C LEU A 55 -22.26 -7.32 -2.29
#